data_AF-A0A5B1BRH1-F1
#
_entry.id   AF-A0A5B1BRH1-F1
#
_cell.length_a   1.000
_cell.length_b   1.000
_cell.length_c   1.000
_cell.angle_alpha   90.00
_cell.angle_beta   90.00
_cell.angle_gamma   90.00
#
_symmetry.space_group_name_H-M   'P 1'
#
loop_
_entity.id
_entity.type
_entity.pdbx_description
1 polymer ?
#
loop_
_entity_poly.entity_id
_entity_poly.type
_entity_poly.pdbx_seq_one_letter_code
_entity_poly.pdbx_strand_id
1 'polypeptide(L)'
;MTQLPPQLLRLLPPIADIGAPFNKTDAATDPSLPFRRLIRAGFRGSDWFVWYEHGGIAYFWQAVLVRVVPGAETKTLANAGTVSDTLCTLTDGTFAGQVPPYPQGSWAESSY
;
A
#
# COMPACT_ATOMS: atom_id res chain seq x y z
N MET A 1 11.79 7.97 -10.85
CA MET A 1 12.41 6.67 -10.53
C MET A 1 11.40 5.91 -9.70
N THR A 2 11.00 4.72 -10.13
CA THR A 2 9.95 3.94 -9.47
C THR A 2 10.44 3.41 -8.12
N GLN A 3 9.63 3.51 -7.07
CA GLN A 3 10.04 3.15 -5.70
C GLN A 3 10.01 1.64 -5.40
N LEU A 4 9.57 0.82 -6.36
CA LEU A 4 9.48 -0.64 -6.23
C LEU A 4 10.48 -1.35 -7.15
N PRO A 5 10.96 -2.56 -6.78
CA PRO A 5 11.78 -3.38 -7.65
C PRO A 5 11.07 -3.71 -8.98
N PRO A 6 11.78 -3.79 -10.11
CA PRO A 6 11.18 -4.12 -11.41
C PRO A 6 10.38 -5.42 -11.43
N GLN A 7 10.83 -6.43 -10.68
CA GLN A 7 10.16 -7.71 -10.55
C GLN A 7 8.79 -7.56 -9.89
N LEU A 8 8.69 -6.64 -8.92
CA LEU A 8 7.45 -6.36 -8.19
C LEU A 8 6.46 -5.57 -9.05
N LEU A 9 6.96 -4.62 -9.83
CA LEU A 9 6.15 -3.84 -10.79
C LEU A 9 5.55 -4.69 -11.90
N ARG A 10 6.15 -5.83 -12.26
CA ARG A 10 5.58 -6.76 -13.24
C ARG A 10 4.37 -7.55 -12.73
N LEU A 11 4.18 -7.61 -11.41
CA LEU A 11 3.15 -8.43 -10.77
C LEU A 11 1.95 -7.60 -10.32
N LEU A 12 2.23 -6.37 -9.90
CA LEU A 12 1.18 -5.42 -9.65
C LEU A 12 0.59 -5.01 -11.00
N PRO A 13 -0.73 -4.97 -11.13
CA PRO A 13 -1.34 -4.20 -12.19
C PRO A 13 -0.76 -2.77 -12.21
N PRO A 14 -0.88 -2.03 -13.32
CA PRO A 14 -0.37 -0.66 -13.43
C PRO A 14 -0.66 0.16 -12.16
N ILE A 15 0.40 0.75 -11.60
CA ILE A 15 0.40 1.47 -10.33
C ILE A 15 1.19 2.77 -10.50
N ALA A 16 0.60 3.88 -10.05
CA ALA A 16 1.26 5.18 -10.00
C ALA A 16 2.23 5.25 -8.82
N ASP A 17 3.31 6.03 -8.96
CA ASP A 17 4.22 6.36 -7.87
C ASP A 17 3.50 7.15 -6.75
N ILE A 18 4.11 7.21 -5.56
CA ILE A 18 3.55 7.97 -4.42
C ILE A 18 3.28 9.42 -4.83
N GLY A 19 2.05 9.87 -4.61
CA GLY A 19 1.60 11.25 -4.90
C GLY A 19 1.30 11.55 -6.37
N ALA A 20 1.60 10.65 -7.31
CA ALA A 20 1.30 10.87 -8.72
C ALA A 20 -0.22 10.82 -9.02
N PRO A 21 -0.68 11.33 -10.19
CA PRO A 21 -2.06 11.19 -10.62
C PRO A 21 -2.45 9.72 -10.87
N PHE A 22 -3.70 9.36 -10.56
CA PHE A 22 -4.28 8.05 -10.82
C PHE A 22 -5.81 8.17 -10.93
N ASN A 23 -6.47 7.19 -11.54
CA ASN A 23 -7.92 7.12 -11.63
C ASN A 23 -8.52 6.60 -10.32
N LYS A 24 -9.07 7.53 -9.52
CA LYS A 24 -9.73 7.22 -8.25
C LYS A 24 -11.12 6.61 -8.41
N THR A 25 -11.84 6.98 -9.46
CA THR A 25 -13.21 6.52 -9.75
C THR A 25 -13.29 5.87 -11.12
N ASP A 26 -14.35 5.10 -11.36
CA ASP A 26 -14.65 4.43 -12.63
C ASP A 26 -14.98 5.38 -13.80
N ALA A 27 -15.31 6.65 -13.52
CA ALA A 27 -15.53 7.67 -14.54
C ALA A 27 -14.27 8.01 -15.37
N ALA A 28 -13.08 7.58 -14.93
CA ALA A 28 -11.78 7.63 -15.61
C ALA A 28 -11.62 8.75 -16.66
N THR A 29 -11.24 9.95 -16.21
CA THR A 29 -11.07 11.14 -17.07
C THR A 29 -9.82 11.07 -17.95
N ASP A 30 -8.80 10.31 -17.55
CA ASP A 30 -7.61 10.02 -18.34
C ASP A 30 -7.36 8.51 -18.35
N PRO A 31 -7.64 7.80 -19.46
CA PRO A 31 -7.48 6.34 -19.54
C PRO A 31 -6.03 5.88 -19.55
N SER A 32 -5.05 6.78 -19.70
CA SER A 32 -3.63 6.43 -19.60
C SER A 32 -3.17 6.26 -18.15
N LEU A 33 -3.91 6.82 -17.19
CA LEU A 33 -3.58 6.71 -15.77
C LEU A 33 -3.99 5.35 -15.19
N PRO A 34 -3.16 4.78 -14.29
CA PRO A 34 -3.53 3.56 -13.58
C PRO A 34 -4.67 3.81 -12.59
N PHE A 35 -5.36 2.74 -12.17
CA PHE A 35 -6.36 2.78 -11.09
C PHE A 35 -5.77 2.53 -9.71
N ARG A 36 -4.44 2.40 -9.60
CA ARG A 36 -3.75 2.15 -8.35
C ARG A 36 -2.69 3.21 -8.13
N ARG A 37 -2.45 3.59 -6.87
CA ARG A 37 -1.35 4.46 -6.50
C ARG A 37 -0.64 3.93 -5.27
N LEU A 38 0.69 3.84 -5.34
CA LEU A 38 1.51 3.43 -4.21
C LEU A 38 1.35 4.44 -3.07
N ILE A 39 1.19 3.93 -1.85
CA ILE A 39 1.26 4.74 -0.61
C ILE A 39 2.61 4.52 0.06
N ARG A 40 2.97 3.25 0.26
CA ARG A 40 4.21 2.88 0.93
C ARG A 40 4.59 1.45 0.59
N ALA A 41 5.89 1.19 0.60
CA ALA A 41 6.43 -0.15 0.54
C ALA A 41 7.68 -0.23 1.40
N GLY A 42 8.03 -1.45 1.78
CA GLY A 42 9.25 -1.76 2.48
C GLY A 42 9.45 -3.26 2.50
N PHE A 43 10.62 -3.69 2.97
CA PHE A 43 11.00 -5.09 2.87
C PHE A 43 11.84 -5.55 4.05
N ARG A 44 11.83 -6.86 4.28
CA ARG A 44 12.77 -7.58 5.13
C ARG A 44 13.27 -8.80 4.36
N GLY A 45 14.54 -8.79 3.99
CA GLY A 45 15.10 -9.82 3.11
C GLY A 45 14.41 -9.82 1.75
N SER A 46 13.80 -10.94 1.36
CA SER A 46 13.04 -11.07 0.10
C SER A 46 11.54 -10.81 0.26
N ASP A 47 11.06 -10.52 1.47
CA ASP A 47 9.65 -10.31 1.76
C ASP A 47 9.34 -8.81 1.75
N TRP A 48 8.47 -8.41 0.82
CA TRP A 48 8.01 -7.05 0.63
C TRP A 48 6.60 -6.88 1.15
N PHE A 49 6.33 -5.77 1.82
CA PHE A 49 4.97 -5.26 1.94
C PHE A 49 4.77 -4.15 0.90
N VAL A 50 3.61 -4.14 0.26
CA VAL A 50 3.16 -3.08 -0.64
C VAL A 50 1.79 -2.64 -0.20
N TRP A 51 1.61 -1.34 -0.06
CA TRP A 51 0.35 -0.76 0.30
C TRP A 51 0.01 0.39 -0.63
N TYR A 52 -1.21 0.35 -1.15
CA TYR A 52 -1.64 1.19 -2.24
C TYR A 52 -3.13 1.53 -2.16
N GLU A 53 -3.50 2.62 -2.81
CA GLU A 53 -4.87 3.01 -3.12
C GLU A 53 -5.37 2.23 -4.33
N HIS A 54 -6.63 1.82 -4.32
CA HIS A 54 -7.32 1.21 -5.44
C HIS A 54 -8.59 2.01 -5.75
N GLY A 55 -8.66 2.58 -6.94
CA GLY A 55 -9.84 3.25 -7.48
C GLY A 55 -10.72 2.35 -8.35
N GLY A 56 -11.76 2.92 -8.95
CA GLY A 56 -12.73 2.21 -9.79
C GLY A 56 -14.15 2.39 -9.26
N ILE A 57 -14.98 1.34 -9.34
CA ILE A 57 -16.38 1.37 -8.83
C ILE A 57 -16.41 1.72 -7.34
N ALA A 58 -15.41 1.26 -6.59
CA ALA A 58 -15.16 1.65 -5.21
C ALA A 58 -13.73 2.17 -5.06
N TYR A 59 -13.55 3.07 -4.10
CA TYR A 59 -12.25 3.57 -3.69
C TYR A 59 -11.89 3.01 -2.30
N PHE A 60 -10.76 2.32 -2.21
CA PHE A 60 -10.32 1.66 -0.99
C PHE A 60 -8.79 1.47 -0.97
N TRP A 61 -8.26 1.06 0.18
CA TRP A 61 -6.83 0.79 0.36
C TRP A 61 -6.56 -0.70 0.45
N GLN A 62 -5.42 -1.15 -0.07
CA GLN A 62 -5.02 -2.56 -0.01
C GLN A 62 -3.57 -2.73 0.40
N ALA A 63 -3.29 -3.69 1.27
CA ALA A 63 -1.94 -4.09 1.65
C ALA A 63 -1.69 -5.56 1.29
N VAL A 64 -0.59 -5.82 0.60
CA VAL A 64 -0.16 -7.17 0.19
C VAL A 64 1.25 -7.45 0.65
N LEU A 65 1.52 -8.68 1.05
CA LEU A 65 2.86 -9.18 1.32
C LEU A 65 3.24 -10.18 0.24
N VAL A 66 4.43 -9.98 -0.34
CA VAL A 66 4.92 -10.73 -1.49
C VAL A 66 6.39 -11.07 -1.30
N ARG A 67 6.76 -12.30 -1.64
CA ARG A 67 8.15 -12.77 -1.63
C ARG A 67 8.76 -12.66 -3.01
N VAL A 68 9.73 -11.78 -3.16
CA VAL A 68 10.46 -11.55 -4.40
C VAL A 68 11.87 -12.14 -4.28
N VAL A 69 12.12 -13.26 -4.97
CA VAL A 69 13.44 -13.89 -5.04
C VAL A 69 13.95 -13.81 -6.49
N PRO A 70 15.15 -13.27 -6.74
CA PRO A 70 15.70 -13.19 -8.09
C PRO A 70 15.75 -14.56 -8.78
N GLY A 71 15.23 -14.63 -10.01
CA GLY A 71 15.22 -15.87 -10.81
C GLY A 71 14.15 -16.89 -10.41
N ALA A 72 13.32 -16.60 -9.40
CA ALA A 72 12.21 -17.45 -8.99
C ALA A 72 10.85 -16.79 -9.27
N GLU A 73 9.80 -17.60 -9.28
CA GLU A 73 8.43 -17.10 -9.28
C GLU A 73 8.16 -16.30 -8.00
N THR A 74 7.52 -15.13 -8.14
CA THR A 74 7.12 -14.35 -6.98
C THR A 74 5.89 -14.94 -6.34
N LYS A 75 5.88 -15.02 -5.02
CA LYS A 75 4.81 -15.63 -4.25
C LYS A 75 4.08 -14.60 -3.40
N THR A 76 2.77 -14.49 -3.54
CA THR A 76 1.93 -13.78 -2.57
C THR A 76 1.95 -14.55 -1.24
N LEU A 77 2.46 -13.91 -0.20
CA LEU A 77 2.50 -14.46 1.15
C LEU A 77 1.21 -14.18 1.91
N ALA A 78 0.68 -12.96 1.76
CA ALA A 78 -0.60 -12.56 2.34
C ALA A 78 -1.23 -11.42 1.53
N ASN A 79 -2.56 -11.33 1.60
CA ASN A 79 -3.31 -10.19 1.10
C ASN A 79 -4.27 -9.77 2.23
N ALA A 80 -4.02 -8.59 2.82
CA ALA A 80 -4.86 -8.08 3.90
C ALA A 80 -6.23 -7.60 3.40
N GLY A 81 -6.47 -7.60 2.09
CA GLY A 81 -7.70 -7.12 1.48
C GLY A 81 -7.85 -5.62 1.65
N THR A 82 -9.08 -5.17 1.86
CA THR A 82 -9.36 -3.77 2.14
C THR A 82 -8.92 -3.41 3.54
N VAL A 83 -7.90 -2.57 3.65
CA VAL A 83 -7.49 -1.93 4.91
C VAL A 83 -8.11 -0.53 4.97
N SER A 84 -8.42 -0.04 6.18
CA SER A 84 -8.85 1.35 6.33
C SER A 84 -7.68 2.31 6.11
N ASP A 85 -8.00 3.59 5.93
CA ASP A 85 -7.04 4.70 5.97
C ASP A 85 -6.37 4.89 7.35
N THR A 86 -6.80 4.16 8.38
CA THR A 86 -6.19 4.19 9.72
C THR A 86 -4.70 3.87 9.67
N LEU A 87 -4.27 2.97 8.77
CA LEU A 87 -2.85 2.73 8.57
C LEU A 87 -2.13 3.98 8.05
N CYS A 88 -2.78 4.82 7.21
CA CYS A 88 -2.19 6.08 6.70
C CYS A 88 -1.99 7.02 7.87
N THR A 89 -3.07 7.30 8.59
CA THR A 89 -3.06 8.19 9.75
C THR A 89 -2.03 7.75 10.79
N LEU A 90 -1.97 6.46 11.12
CA LEU A 90 -1.01 5.92 12.08
C LEU A 90 0.42 6.12 11.59
N THR A 91 0.72 5.68 10.37
CA THR A 91 2.11 5.63 9.90
C THR A 91 2.66 6.99 9.49
N ASP A 92 1.80 7.93 9.06
CA ASP A 92 2.15 9.33 8.84
C ASP A 92 2.35 10.05 10.18
N GLY A 93 1.45 9.84 11.15
CA GLY A 93 1.59 10.36 12.51
C GLY A 93 2.88 9.90 13.18
N THR A 94 3.23 8.61 13.05
CA THR A 94 4.50 8.07 13.57
C THR A 94 5.71 8.74 12.94
N PHE A 95 5.70 8.93 11.62
CA PHE A 95 6.82 9.59 10.93
C PHE A 95 6.92 11.08 11.21
N ALA A 96 5.79 11.74 11.52
CA ALA A 96 5.75 13.12 11.98
C ALA A 96 6.07 13.28 13.48
N GLY A 97 6.23 12.18 14.24
CA GLY A 97 6.44 12.21 15.69
C GLY A 97 5.20 12.59 16.50
N GLN A 98 4.00 12.40 15.93
CA GLN A 98 2.71 12.88 16.46
C GLN A 98 1.68 11.76 16.67
N VAL A 99 2.11 10.52 16.91
CA VAL A 99 1.16 9.38 17.04
C VAL A 99 0.10 9.70 18.11
N PRO A 100 -1.19 9.79 17.74
CA PRO A 100 -2.24 9.97 18.73
C PRO A 100 -2.30 8.75 19.65
N PRO A 101 -2.68 8.91 20.93
CA PRO A 101 -2.81 7.78 21.83
C PRO A 101 -3.75 6.74 21.23
N TYR A 102 -3.47 5.46 21.49
CA TYR A 102 -4.34 4.38 21.06
C TYR A 102 -5.79 4.64 21.52
N PRO A 103 -6.81 4.25 20.74
CA PRO A 103 -8.19 4.41 21.16
C PRO A 103 -8.39 3.83 22.56
N GLN A 104 -9.10 4.57 23.41
CA GLN A 104 -9.42 4.14 24.76
C GLN A 104 -10.15 2.79 24.72
N GLY A 105 -9.68 1.81 25.49
CA GLY A 105 -10.17 0.44 25.52
C GLY A 105 -9.54 -0.50 24.49
N SER A 106 -8.58 -0.05 23.69
CA SER A 106 -7.82 -0.95 22.80
C SER A 106 -6.77 -1.73 23.59
N TRP A 107 -6.49 -2.97 23.17
CA TRP A 107 -5.49 -3.82 23.83
C TRP A 107 -4.07 -3.23 23.84
N ALA A 108 -3.78 -2.34 22.89
CA ALA A 108 -2.49 -1.66 22.77
C ALA A 108 -2.36 -0.43 23.68
N GLU A 109 -3.47 0.09 24.23
CA GLU A 109 -3.48 1.19 25.21
C GLU A 109 -2.66 0.86 26.47
N SER A 110 -2.70 -0.40 26.94
CA SER A 110 -2.02 -0.83 28.18
C SER A 110 -0.52 -1.13 28.03
N SER A 111 0.03 -0.98 26.81
CA SER A 111 1.40 -1.38 26.48
C SER A 111 2.38 -0.20 26.40
N TYR A 112 1.93 1.01 26.74
CA TYR A 112 2.71 2.25 26.82
C TYR A 112 2.71 2.82 28.25
#